data_AF-A0A537C4N8-F1
#
_entry.id   AF-A0A537C4N8-F1
#
_cell.length_a   1.000
_cell.length_b   1.000
_cell.length_c   1.000
_cell.angle_alpha   90.00
_cell.angle_beta   90.00
_cell.angle_gamma   90.00
#
_symmetry.space_group_name_H-M   'P 1'
#
loop_
_entity.id
_entity.type
_entity.pdbx_description
1 polymer ?
#
loop_
_entity_poly.entity_id
_entity_poly.type
_entity_poly.pdbx_seq_one_letter_code
_entity_poly.pdbx_strand_id
1 'polypeptide(L)'
;MFRSKALRPIAGIVLVTFTALTLQPLTAAAQLPTAAKRAPAQSDSGEERFSRTLNEIHEILKEVVPHAAMPHMFWSATPTAEGKAGEKVLQAVGPKMRLESERAKPLHGVDVIAKVKMLRWKYKELKSLEGEVTKGFKETEKHVRDKNLPPEILARHEAAVADYEKRKAEFGTLMVAVEAAADGKGELQSALANLGNFMAKYPNAKTHTPTDPNNLPWGSPKPVTRAPYTSPAQFRTSRLFGDPVIVAQAGSLSGIGFPSTVLPTTPMSADTAPTEDVQITRAINDLALSLGNKPVPIYNWVRNNIQFIPSYGSIQGSDMTLQTKRGNAFDTASLLIALLRSASIPARYVYGTIEVPADKAMNWVGGVSVPQAAINLMSQGGIPVVGIAQGGAVSRLRFEHVWVEAFVDYVPSRGAVNRSPNTWVPLDASFKQYQFAQGMDVKANVPFEVNSFISQIQLGATINEAEGWVQNINQTLIQQSLTNYQTQVRNYVNAQKPDATVGDVLGMQAIIEENRPILLGTLPYTRIAIGARFQSVPDNLRWRFRYNVYANDTDRAFDNAFISYTQSTPRLAGKKITFSFSPASQPDQDTINSFLPQAHADGSPIQPSELPQSLPGYLIRLVPELR
;
A
#
# COMPACT_ATOMS: atom_id res chain seq x y z
N MET A 1 -7.65 -18.92 -16.68
CA MET A 1 -7.97 -18.67 -18.11
C MET A 1 -6.94 -17.83 -18.86
N PHE A 2 -5.97 -17.15 -18.22
CA PHE A 2 -4.88 -16.45 -18.94
C PHE A 2 -3.54 -17.15 -18.75
N ARG A 3 -3.24 -18.11 -19.63
CA ARG A 3 -1.97 -18.86 -19.60
C ARG A 3 -0.87 -18.27 -20.51
N SER A 4 -1.17 -17.31 -21.40
CA SER A 4 -0.15 -16.61 -22.19
C SER A 4 0.34 -15.33 -21.50
N LYS A 5 1.64 -15.03 -21.61
CA LYS A 5 2.26 -13.81 -21.05
C LYS A 5 1.71 -12.52 -21.70
N ALA A 6 1.31 -12.60 -22.97
CA ALA A 6 0.76 -11.50 -23.78
C ALA A 6 -0.63 -11.01 -23.34
N LEU A 7 -1.44 -11.86 -22.71
CA LEU A 7 -2.84 -11.54 -22.37
C LEU A 7 -3.01 -10.96 -20.96
N ARG A 8 -1.93 -10.88 -20.16
CA ARG A 8 -1.96 -10.40 -18.77
C ARG A 8 -2.19 -8.87 -18.62
N PRO A 9 -1.60 -7.98 -19.44
CA PRO A 9 -1.89 -6.54 -19.33
C PRO A 9 -3.32 -6.21 -19.81
N ILE A 10 -3.83 -6.91 -20.82
CA ILE A 10 -5.23 -6.81 -21.24
C ILE A 10 -6.16 -7.33 -20.14
N ALA A 11 -5.84 -8.47 -19.51
CA ALA A 11 -6.57 -8.96 -18.35
C ALA A 11 -6.54 -7.97 -17.18
N GLY A 12 -5.44 -7.24 -16.96
CA GLY A 12 -5.33 -6.18 -15.95
C GLY A 12 -6.23 -4.97 -16.23
N ILE A 13 -6.26 -4.49 -17.48
CA ILE A 13 -7.14 -3.40 -17.90
C ILE A 13 -8.60 -3.85 -17.82
N VAL A 14 -8.92 -5.04 -18.34
CA VAL A 14 -10.29 -5.59 -18.28
C VAL A 14 -10.73 -5.80 -16.84
N LEU A 15 -9.88 -6.34 -15.96
CA LEU A 15 -10.19 -6.51 -14.54
C LEU A 15 -10.37 -5.16 -13.83
N VAL A 16 -9.49 -4.18 -14.04
CA VAL A 16 -9.61 -2.82 -13.46
C VAL A 16 -10.88 -2.12 -13.96
N THR A 17 -11.23 -2.30 -15.24
CA THR A 17 -12.42 -1.68 -15.84
C THR A 17 -13.70 -2.41 -15.39
N PHE A 18 -13.69 -3.74 -15.29
CA PHE A 18 -14.80 -4.52 -14.76
C PHE A 18 -15.03 -4.24 -13.27
N THR A 19 -13.95 -4.07 -12.48
CA THR A 19 -14.02 -3.71 -11.06
C THR A 19 -14.49 -2.26 -10.89
N ALA A 20 -14.05 -1.34 -11.74
CA ALA A 20 -14.51 0.05 -11.75
C ALA A 20 -15.98 0.17 -12.17
N LEU A 21 -16.46 -0.67 -13.09
CA LEU A 21 -17.85 -0.65 -13.61
C LEU A 21 -18.85 -1.38 -12.70
N THR A 22 -18.44 -2.42 -11.96
CA THR A 22 -19.29 -3.05 -10.92
C THR A 22 -19.41 -2.17 -9.66
N LEU A 23 -18.49 -1.22 -9.48
CA LEU A 23 -18.49 -0.24 -8.37
C LEU A 23 -19.09 1.13 -8.75
N GLN A 24 -19.56 1.34 -9.99
CA GLN A 24 -20.17 2.61 -10.38
C GLN A 24 -21.42 3.05 -9.57
N PRO A 25 -22.28 2.16 -9.03
CA PRO A 25 -23.32 2.63 -8.11
C PRO A 25 -22.78 3.05 -6.72
N LEU A 26 -21.52 2.74 -6.38
CA LEU A 26 -20.87 3.17 -5.12
C LEU A 26 -20.12 4.51 -5.25
N THR A 27 -19.72 4.92 -6.46
CA THR A 27 -19.04 6.21 -6.69
C THR A 27 -19.97 7.41 -6.73
N ALA A 28 -21.29 7.20 -6.83
CA ALA A 28 -22.26 8.30 -6.75
C ALA A 28 -22.34 8.95 -5.35
N ALA A 29 -21.89 8.27 -4.29
CA ALA A 29 -21.81 8.82 -2.92
C ALA A 29 -20.44 9.42 -2.57
N ALA A 30 -19.48 9.43 -3.51
CA ALA A 30 -18.18 10.06 -3.34
C ALA A 30 -17.84 10.85 -4.62
N GLN A 31 -18.58 11.94 -4.86
CA GLN A 31 -18.13 12.98 -5.79
C GLN A 31 -16.88 13.65 -5.21
N LEU A 32 -15.74 12.98 -5.37
CA LEU A 32 -14.47 13.67 -5.47
C LEU A 32 -14.53 14.49 -6.77
N PRO A 33 -14.13 15.77 -6.76
CA PRO A 33 -14.07 16.55 -7.99
C PRO A 33 -13.28 15.76 -9.02
N THR A 34 -13.86 15.61 -10.21
CA THR A 34 -13.19 15.05 -11.38
C THR A 34 -11.80 15.65 -11.46
N ALA A 35 -10.77 14.81 -11.33
CA ALA A 35 -9.41 15.23 -11.60
C ALA A 35 -9.44 15.92 -12.97
N ALA A 36 -9.00 17.19 -12.99
CA ALA A 36 -8.98 17.98 -14.21
C ALA A 36 -8.36 17.10 -15.31
N LYS A 37 -9.09 16.93 -16.42
CA LYS A 37 -8.51 16.34 -17.62
C LYS A 37 -7.20 17.10 -17.83
N ARG A 38 -6.06 16.42 -17.72
CA ARG A 38 -4.79 16.99 -18.18
C ARG A 38 -5.06 17.44 -19.60
N ALA A 39 -5.00 18.75 -19.81
CA ALA A 39 -4.98 19.31 -21.14
C ALA A 39 -3.90 18.55 -21.93
N PRO A 40 -4.14 18.18 -23.19
CA PRO A 40 -3.07 17.66 -24.03
C PRO A 40 -1.91 18.65 -23.94
N ALA A 41 -0.72 18.17 -23.58
CA ALA A 41 0.47 18.99 -23.39
C ALA A 41 0.64 19.90 -24.61
N GLN A 42 0.36 21.19 -24.43
CA GLN A 42 0.53 22.21 -25.46
C GLN A 42 2.03 22.57 -25.49
N SER A 43 2.60 22.48 -26.70
CA SER A 43 4.00 22.76 -27.08
C SER A 43 5.08 22.04 -26.27
N ASP A 44 5.47 20.86 -26.76
CA ASP A 44 6.74 20.18 -26.44
C ASP A 44 7.91 21.15 -26.69
N SER A 45 8.47 21.69 -25.61
CA SER A 45 9.52 22.72 -25.65
C SER A 45 10.81 22.19 -26.29
N GLY A 46 11.69 23.07 -26.79
CA GLY A 46 12.96 22.67 -27.42
C GLY A 46 13.84 21.81 -26.50
N GLU A 47 13.82 22.09 -25.19
CA GLU A 47 14.54 21.33 -24.16
C GLU A 47 13.92 19.96 -23.88
N GLU A 48 12.59 19.84 -23.87
CA GLU A 48 11.92 18.54 -23.74
C GLU A 48 12.20 17.64 -24.94
N ARG A 49 12.22 18.22 -26.15
CA ARG A 49 12.64 17.52 -27.36
C ARG A 49 14.09 17.05 -27.25
N PHE A 50 15.00 17.91 -26.79
CA PHE A 50 16.41 17.55 -26.56
C PHE A 50 16.53 16.35 -25.60
N SER A 51 15.83 16.41 -24.47
CA SER A 51 15.83 15.34 -23.47
C SER A 51 15.24 14.04 -24.02
N ARG A 52 14.15 14.10 -24.79
CA ARG A 52 13.57 12.93 -25.45
C ARG A 52 14.54 12.31 -26.45
N THR A 53 15.15 13.11 -27.33
CA THR A 53 16.13 12.62 -28.31
C THR A 53 17.32 11.95 -27.63
N LEU A 54 17.80 12.50 -26.51
CA LEU A 54 18.87 11.90 -25.71
C LEU A 54 18.46 10.56 -25.08
N ASN A 55 17.20 10.44 -24.63
CA ASN A 55 16.65 9.17 -24.13
C ASN A 55 16.50 8.12 -25.24
N GLU A 56 16.02 8.50 -26.42
CA GLU A 56 15.93 7.60 -27.56
C GLU A 56 17.31 7.09 -28.02
N ILE A 57 18.34 7.94 -27.95
CA ILE A 57 19.74 7.52 -28.15
C ILE A 57 20.13 6.46 -27.12
N HIS A 58 19.80 6.66 -25.84
CA HIS A 58 20.05 5.69 -24.78
C HIS A 58 19.33 4.35 -25.05
N GLU A 59 18.05 4.37 -25.45
CA GLU A 59 17.29 3.16 -25.78
C GLU A 59 17.88 2.40 -26.97
N ILE A 60 18.33 3.10 -28.03
CA ILE A 60 19.04 2.47 -29.13
C ILE A 60 20.31 1.76 -28.64
N LEU A 61 21.06 2.37 -27.72
CA LEU A 61 22.27 1.77 -27.16
C LEU A 61 21.97 0.56 -26.25
N LYS A 62 20.84 0.55 -25.55
CA LYS A 62 20.41 -0.62 -24.76
C LYS A 62 20.19 -1.84 -25.63
N GLU A 63 19.69 -1.67 -26.85
CA GLU A 63 19.50 -2.78 -27.79
C GLU A 63 20.82 -3.26 -28.40
N VAL A 64 21.72 -2.34 -28.76
CA VAL A 64 22.93 -2.66 -29.52
C VAL A 64 24.12 -3.05 -28.63
N VAL A 65 24.25 -2.44 -27.45
CA VAL A 65 25.32 -2.68 -26.47
C VAL A 65 24.77 -2.79 -25.04
N PRO A 66 23.87 -3.76 -24.75
CA PRO A 66 23.15 -3.86 -23.47
C PRO A 66 24.07 -3.89 -22.25
N HIS A 67 25.21 -4.59 -22.34
CA HIS A 67 26.17 -4.71 -21.23
C HIS A 67 26.80 -3.37 -20.84
N ALA A 68 27.02 -2.48 -21.80
CA ALA A 68 27.61 -1.17 -21.57
C ALA A 68 26.57 -0.11 -21.20
N ALA A 69 25.38 -0.17 -21.82
CA ALA A 69 24.30 0.78 -21.59
C ALA A 69 23.49 0.49 -20.31
N MET A 70 23.44 -0.76 -19.85
CA MET A 70 22.73 -1.17 -18.63
C MET A 70 23.59 -2.04 -17.72
N PRO A 71 24.76 -1.57 -17.26
CA PRO A 71 25.69 -2.39 -16.49
C PRO A 71 25.04 -2.99 -15.22
N HIS A 72 24.10 -2.27 -14.60
CA HIS A 72 23.36 -2.73 -13.42
C HIS A 72 22.44 -3.93 -13.67
N MET A 73 21.97 -4.15 -14.91
CA MET A 73 21.15 -5.32 -15.27
C MET A 73 21.97 -6.59 -15.45
N PHE A 74 23.29 -6.44 -15.63
CA PHE A 74 24.21 -7.54 -15.96
C PHE A 74 25.30 -7.74 -14.89
N TRP A 75 25.10 -7.18 -13.69
CA TRP A 75 26.03 -7.40 -12.58
C TRP A 75 26.10 -8.88 -12.19
N SER A 76 27.08 -9.59 -12.74
CA SER A 76 27.84 -10.59 -12.00
C SER A 76 28.95 -9.85 -11.26
N ALA A 77 29.02 -10.00 -9.94
CA ALA A 77 30.07 -9.42 -9.10
C ALA A 77 31.45 -9.54 -9.76
N THR A 78 32.10 -8.42 -10.07
CA THR A 78 33.41 -8.40 -10.71
C THR A 78 34.51 -8.58 -9.64
N PRO A 79 35.42 -9.55 -9.74
CA PRO A 79 36.62 -9.56 -8.91
C PRO A 79 37.66 -8.60 -9.48
N THR A 80 38.26 -7.81 -8.60
CA THR A 80 39.50 -7.08 -8.81
C THR A 80 40.70 -8.03 -8.94
N ALA A 81 41.55 -7.74 -9.93
CA ALA A 81 42.97 -8.10 -10.08
C ALA A 81 43.37 -9.56 -10.35
N GLU A 82 44.44 -9.65 -11.14
CA GLU A 82 45.01 -10.79 -11.85
C GLU A 82 45.39 -11.98 -10.94
N GLY A 83 44.88 -13.18 -11.27
CA GLY A 83 45.25 -14.45 -10.65
C GLY A 83 45.38 -15.55 -11.70
N LYS A 84 46.46 -16.32 -11.62
CA LYS A 84 46.93 -17.33 -12.60
C LYS A 84 45.88 -18.42 -12.93
N ALA A 85 46.04 -19.05 -14.09
CA ALA A 85 45.22 -20.17 -14.56
C ALA A 85 45.22 -21.32 -13.53
N GLY A 86 44.09 -21.54 -12.86
CA GLY A 86 43.87 -22.74 -12.04
C GLY A 86 43.07 -22.59 -10.75
N GLU A 87 42.70 -21.38 -10.30
CA GLU A 87 42.09 -21.23 -8.97
C GLU A 87 40.59 -20.88 -9.03
N LYS A 88 39.74 -21.79 -8.52
CA LYS A 88 38.31 -21.56 -8.26
C LYS A 88 38.16 -21.03 -6.83
N VAL A 89 37.77 -19.78 -6.66
CA VAL A 89 37.31 -19.27 -5.36
C VAL A 89 35.78 -19.21 -5.36
N LEU A 90 35.20 -20.08 -4.55
CA LEU A 90 33.79 -20.15 -4.19
C LEU A 90 33.47 -19.06 -3.16
N GLN A 91 32.43 -18.27 -3.39
CA GLN A 91 31.64 -17.70 -2.28
C GLN A 91 30.15 -17.81 -2.59
N ALA A 92 29.45 -18.58 -1.75
CA ALA A 92 28.03 -18.86 -1.81
C ALA A 92 27.27 -17.87 -0.91
N VAL A 93 26.13 -17.35 -1.39
CA VAL A 93 25.11 -16.73 -0.53
C VAL A 93 23.72 -17.17 -1.00
N GLY A 94 23.04 -18.00 -0.19
CA GLY A 94 21.58 -18.21 -0.25
C GLY A 94 21.08 -19.56 -0.82
N PRO A 95 20.20 -20.29 -0.10
CA PRO A 95 19.75 -21.62 -0.50
C PRO A 95 18.51 -21.52 -1.39
N LYS A 96 18.69 -21.49 -2.72
CA LYS A 96 17.77 -21.98 -3.79
C LYS A 96 18.10 -21.35 -5.16
N MET A 97 19.30 -21.55 -5.69
CA MET A 97 19.49 -21.41 -7.15
C MET A 97 20.34 -22.55 -7.71
N ARG A 98 19.76 -23.26 -8.70
CA ARG A 98 20.52 -24.06 -9.67
C ARG A 98 21.38 -23.08 -10.46
N LEU A 99 22.69 -23.31 -10.48
CA LEU A 99 23.59 -22.70 -11.45
C LEU A 99 23.34 -23.36 -12.80
N GLU A 100 22.38 -22.83 -13.56
CA GLU A 100 22.42 -22.97 -15.01
C GLU A 100 23.27 -21.83 -15.53
N SER A 101 24.55 -22.11 -15.80
CA SER A 101 25.36 -21.25 -16.65
C SER A 101 24.85 -21.40 -18.09
N GLU A 102 23.70 -20.81 -18.38
CA GLU A 102 23.37 -20.51 -19.77
C GLU A 102 24.29 -19.38 -20.20
N ARG A 103 25.27 -19.70 -21.06
CA ARG A 103 25.85 -18.69 -21.96
C ARG A 103 24.67 -18.03 -22.66
N ALA A 104 24.49 -16.73 -22.43
CA ALA A 104 23.50 -15.93 -23.12
C ALA A 104 23.68 -16.15 -24.63
N LYS A 105 22.69 -16.80 -25.25
CA LYS A 105 22.57 -16.82 -26.71
C LYS A 105 22.44 -15.36 -27.15
N PRO A 106 23.22 -14.89 -28.14
CA PRO A 106 23.02 -13.55 -28.69
C PRO A 106 21.55 -13.42 -29.13
N LEU A 107 20.88 -12.34 -28.74
CA LEU A 107 19.54 -11.99 -29.22
C LEU A 107 19.58 -12.04 -30.76
N HIS A 108 18.89 -13.02 -31.34
CA HIS A 108 18.80 -13.17 -32.79
C HIS A 108 18.08 -11.94 -33.37
N GLY A 109 18.77 -11.20 -34.25
CA GLY A 109 18.14 -10.30 -35.23
C GLY A 109 18.26 -8.78 -35.02
N VAL A 110 19.12 -8.27 -34.13
CA VAL A 110 19.34 -6.80 -34.08
C VAL A 110 20.13 -6.35 -35.32
N ASP A 111 19.47 -5.61 -36.21
CA ASP A 111 20.14 -4.94 -37.33
C ASP A 111 20.95 -3.75 -36.80
N VAL A 112 22.19 -4.04 -36.42
CA VAL A 112 23.14 -3.05 -35.89
C VAL A 112 23.36 -1.91 -36.90
N ILE A 113 23.35 -2.19 -38.20
CA ILE A 113 23.57 -1.18 -39.24
C ILE A 113 22.39 -0.20 -39.28
N ALA A 114 21.15 -0.72 -39.25
CA ALA A 114 19.96 0.13 -39.18
C ALA A 114 19.93 0.97 -37.90
N LYS A 115 20.26 0.39 -36.74
CA LYS A 115 20.27 1.09 -35.44
C LYS A 115 21.36 2.17 -35.39
N VAL A 116 22.54 1.92 -35.95
CA VAL A 116 23.59 2.94 -36.07
C VAL A 116 23.17 4.08 -37.01
N LYS A 117 22.46 3.78 -38.10
CA LYS A 117 21.88 4.82 -38.97
C LYS A 117 20.86 5.69 -38.23
N MET A 118 20.00 5.07 -37.41
CA MET A 118 19.07 5.80 -36.53
C MET A 118 19.81 6.68 -35.52
N LEU A 119 20.86 6.15 -34.89
CA LEU A 119 21.70 6.88 -33.93
C LEU A 119 22.33 8.13 -34.55
N ARG A 120 22.87 8.04 -35.78
CA ARG A 120 23.41 9.18 -36.53
C ARG A 120 22.34 10.24 -36.82
N TRP A 121 21.13 9.82 -37.20
CA TRP A 121 20.03 10.74 -37.44
C TRP A 121 19.61 11.47 -36.15
N LYS A 122 19.47 10.72 -35.05
CA LYS A 122 19.13 11.27 -33.73
C LYS A 122 20.20 12.22 -33.21
N TYR A 123 21.48 11.95 -33.47
CA TYR A 123 22.56 12.87 -33.12
C TYR A 123 22.50 14.20 -33.88
N LYS A 124 22.13 14.18 -35.17
CA LYS A 124 21.90 15.42 -35.93
C LYS A 124 20.72 16.22 -35.38
N GLU A 125 19.63 15.54 -35.03
CA GLU A 125 18.48 16.14 -34.36
C GLU A 125 18.91 16.78 -33.02
N LEU A 126 19.66 16.05 -32.19
CA LEU A 126 20.20 16.53 -30.92
C LEU A 126 21.04 17.81 -31.11
N LYS A 127 21.95 17.83 -32.08
CA LYS A 127 22.76 19.01 -32.43
C LYS A 127 21.93 20.23 -32.80
N SER A 128 20.83 20.03 -33.53
CA SER A 128 19.94 21.14 -33.89
C SER A 128 19.19 21.73 -32.68
N LEU A 129 19.08 20.98 -31.58
CA LEU A 129 18.39 21.36 -30.35
C LEU A 129 19.34 21.92 -29.27
N GLU A 130 20.66 21.81 -29.41
CA GLU A 130 21.64 22.34 -28.44
C GLU A 130 21.51 23.85 -28.19
N GLY A 131 21.08 24.60 -29.22
CA GLY A 131 20.86 26.04 -29.12
C GLY A 131 19.73 26.40 -28.14
N GLU A 132 18.71 25.54 -28.04
CA GLU A 132 17.58 25.72 -27.10
C GLU A 132 18.04 25.54 -25.66
N VAL A 133 18.87 24.53 -25.37
CA VAL A 133 19.43 24.29 -24.03
C VAL A 133 20.36 25.44 -23.61
N THR A 134 21.19 25.92 -24.53
CA THR A 134 22.08 27.07 -24.29
C THR A 134 21.27 28.34 -24.00
N LYS A 135 20.14 28.53 -24.69
CA LYS A 135 19.22 29.64 -24.47
C LYS A 135 18.58 29.55 -23.08
N GLY A 136 18.11 28.37 -22.67
CA GLY A 136 17.54 28.17 -21.32
C GLY A 136 18.53 28.42 -20.19
N PHE A 137 19.80 28.01 -20.36
CA PHE A 137 20.86 28.38 -19.40
C PHE A 137 21.05 29.90 -19.32
N LYS A 138 21.12 30.60 -20.45
CA LYS A 138 21.25 32.07 -20.47
C LYS A 138 20.05 32.79 -19.84
N GLU A 139 18.84 32.30 -20.10
CA GLU A 139 17.62 32.84 -19.48
C GLU A 139 17.64 32.64 -17.95
N THR A 140 18.10 31.46 -17.50
CA THR A 140 18.28 31.17 -16.08
C THR A 140 19.36 32.07 -15.45
N GLU A 141 20.51 32.25 -16.12
CA GLU A 141 21.58 33.14 -15.64
C GLU A 141 21.07 34.58 -15.48
N LYS A 142 20.36 35.07 -16.50
CA LYS A 142 19.74 36.39 -16.48
C LYS A 142 18.76 36.51 -15.32
N HIS A 143 17.89 35.52 -15.11
CA HIS A 143 16.95 35.52 -13.98
C HIS A 143 17.66 35.56 -12.63
N VAL A 144 18.71 34.75 -12.44
CA VAL A 144 19.51 34.72 -11.20
C VAL A 144 20.12 36.10 -10.90
N ARG A 145 20.65 36.78 -11.94
CA ARG A 145 21.24 38.12 -11.81
C ARG A 145 20.19 39.21 -11.60
N ASP A 146 19.12 39.21 -12.40
CA ASP A 146 18.04 40.21 -12.33
C ASP A 146 17.29 40.16 -10.99
N LYS A 147 17.15 38.97 -10.40
CA LYS A 147 16.56 38.76 -9.07
C LYS A 147 17.54 38.93 -7.92
N ASN A 148 18.80 39.25 -8.21
CA ASN A 148 19.87 39.47 -7.23
C ASN A 148 20.00 38.31 -6.22
N LEU A 149 19.94 37.07 -6.73
CA LEU A 149 20.03 35.87 -5.88
C LEU A 149 21.44 35.71 -5.28
N PRO A 150 21.58 34.99 -4.16
CA PRO A 150 22.87 34.84 -3.47
C PRO A 150 23.99 34.30 -4.38
N PRO A 151 25.27 34.69 -4.15
CA PRO A 151 26.40 34.26 -4.98
C PRO A 151 26.56 32.74 -5.11
N GLU A 152 26.12 31.98 -4.09
CA GLU A 152 26.12 30.53 -4.14
C GLU A 152 25.24 29.96 -5.26
N ILE A 153 24.08 30.59 -5.54
CA ILE A 153 23.17 30.15 -6.59
C ILE A 153 23.79 30.39 -7.97
N LEU A 154 24.47 31.53 -8.14
CA LEU A 154 25.23 31.82 -9.34
C LEU A 154 26.38 30.81 -9.53
N ALA A 155 27.12 30.49 -8.47
CA ALA A 155 28.18 29.48 -8.54
C ALA A 155 27.66 28.09 -8.92
N ARG A 156 26.48 27.69 -8.40
CA ARG A 156 25.81 26.44 -8.80
C ARG A 156 25.40 26.47 -10.28
N HIS A 157 24.94 27.61 -10.77
CA HIS A 157 24.63 27.80 -12.19
C HIS A 157 25.87 27.64 -13.08
N GLU A 158 26.94 28.37 -12.77
CA GLU A 158 28.20 28.32 -13.51
C GLU A 158 28.79 26.91 -13.52
N ALA A 159 28.74 26.21 -12.38
CA ALA A 159 29.17 24.81 -12.28
C ALA A 159 28.32 23.88 -13.16
N ALA A 160 26.99 24.05 -13.19
CA ALA A 160 26.10 23.24 -14.01
C ALA A 160 26.33 23.47 -15.51
N VAL A 161 26.56 24.72 -15.94
CA VAL A 161 26.89 25.05 -17.33
C VAL A 161 28.23 24.44 -17.73
N ALA A 162 29.26 24.56 -16.88
CA ALA A 162 30.57 23.96 -17.14
C ALA A 162 30.50 22.43 -17.25
N ASP A 163 29.73 21.79 -16.36
CA ASP A 163 29.50 20.34 -16.40
C ASP A 163 28.74 19.91 -17.67
N TYR A 164 27.74 20.68 -18.09
CA TYR A 164 27.01 20.44 -19.33
C TYR A 164 27.94 20.50 -20.55
N GLU A 165 28.74 21.57 -20.68
CA GLU A 165 29.66 21.75 -21.80
C GLU A 165 30.72 20.65 -21.86
N LYS A 166 31.25 20.25 -20.70
CA LYS A 166 32.19 19.12 -20.60
C LYS A 166 31.56 17.81 -21.08
N ARG A 167 30.34 17.50 -20.61
CA ARG A 167 29.61 16.27 -20.99
C ARG A 167 29.20 16.29 -22.46
N LYS A 168 28.79 17.45 -22.97
CA LYS A 168 28.48 17.67 -24.39
C LYS A 168 29.70 17.41 -25.28
N ALA A 169 30.86 17.95 -24.92
CA ALA A 169 32.10 17.72 -25.65
C ALA A 169 32.50 16.24 -25.66
N GLU A 170 32.46 15.57 -24.51
CA GLU A 170 32.75 14.13 -24.37
C GLU A 170 31.78 13.28 -25.21
N PHE A 171 30.47 13.54 -25.11
CA PHE A 171 29.45 12.88 -25.92
C PHE A 171 29.68 13.10 -27.42
N GLY A 172 30.01 14.33 -27.83
CA GLY A 172 30.29 14.68 -29.22
C GLY A 172 31.49 13.91 -29.77
N THR A 173 32.57 13.77 -29.00
CA THR A 173 33.75 12.95 -29.36
C THR A 173 33.38 11.48 -29.51
N LEU A 174 32.60 10.92 -28.58
CA LEU A 174 32.14 9.53 -28.65
C LEU A 174 31.26 9.28 -29.88
N MET A 175 30.36 10.22 -30.21
CA MET A 175 29.53 10.14 -31.41
C MET A 175 30.34 10.22 -32.70
N VAL A 176 31.35 11.09 -32.78
CA VAL A 176 32.27 11.16 -33.93
C VAL A 176 33.05 9.84 -34.10
N ALA A 177 33.46 9.20 -33.01
CA ALA A 177 34.11 7.89 -33.06
C ALA A 177 33.16 6.80 -33.59
N VAL A 178 31.88 6.83 -33.20
CA VAL A 178 30.85 5.93 -33.75
C VAL A 178 30.60 6.19 -35.23
N GLU A 179 30.53 7.46 -35.65
CA GLU A 179 30.40 7.83 -37.07
C GLU A 179 31.60 7.32 -37.88
N ALA A 180 32.82 7.58 -37.44
CA ALA A 180 34.03 7.11 -38.12
C ALA A 180 34.10 5.57 -38.22
N ALA A 181 33.81 4.87 -37.12
CA ALA A 181 33.84 3.42 -37.09
C ALA A 181 32.77 2.78 -38.01
N ALA A 182 31.58 3.38 -38.10
CA ALA A 182 30.54 2.91 -39.01
C ALA A 182 30.81 3.25 -40.48
N ASP A 183 31.73 4.18 -40.79
CA ASP A 183 32.26 4.41 -42.14
C ASP A 183 33.51 3.55 -42.44
N GLY A 184 33.77 2.53 -41.62
CA GLY A 184 34.88 1.57 -41.80
C GLY A 184 36.22 2.02 -41.22
N LYS A 185 36.27 3.14 -40.48
CA LYS A 185 37.49 3.69 -39.86
C LYS A 185 37.50 3.46 -38.35
N GLY A 186 37.58 2.20 -37.93
CA GLY A 186 37.70 1.81 -36.52
C GLY A 186 36.81 0.63 -36.12
N GLU A 187 36.81 0.29 -34.83
CA GLU A 187 35.99 -0.79 -34.27
C GLU A 187 34.63 -0.27 -33.79
N LEU A 188 33.57 -0.58 -34.55
CA LEU A 188 32.21 -0.11 -34.26
C LEU A 188 31.69 -0.58 -32.89
N GLN A 189 31.98 -1.83 -32.52
CA GLN A 189 31.52 -2.40 -31.24
C GLN A 189 32.13 -1.66 -30.04
N SER A 190 33.43 -1.37 -30.09
CA SER A 190 34.16 -0.65 -29.04
C SER A 190 33.68 0.80 -28.93
N ALA A 191 33.43 1.48 -30.06
CA ALA A 191 32.88 2.83 -30.08
C ALA A 191 31.46 2.90 -29.49
N LEU A 192 30.58 1.96 -29.85
CA LEU A 192 29.23 1.86 -29.30
C LEU A 192 29.25 1.55 -27.80
N ALA A 193 30.13 0.64 -27.35
CA ALA A 193 30.26 0.31 -25.94
C ALA A 193 30.73 1.51 -25.10
N ASN A 194 31.69 2.31 -25.58
CA ASN A 194 32.12 3.52 -24.89
C ASN A 194 30.99 4.56 -24.77
N LEU A 195 30.21 4.73 -25.85
CA LEU A 195 29.02 5.59 -25.82
C LEU A 195 27.95 5.06 -24.86
N GLY A 196 27.71 3.74 -24.84
CA GLY A 196 26.83 3.07 -23.88
C GLY A 196 27.25 3.31 -22.43
N ASN A 197 28.55 3.14 -22.13
CA ASN A 197 29.12 3.38 -20.79
C ASN A 197 28.95 4.83 -20.34
N PHE A 198 29.16 5.80 -21.25
CA PHE A 198 28.93 7.21 -20.97
C PHE A 198 27.46 7.48 -20.61
N MET A 199 26.55 6.93 -21.42
CA MET A 199 25.11 7.10 -21.21
C MET A 199 24.62 6.39 -19.95
N ALA A 200 25.24 5.28 -19.55
CA ALA A 200 24.98 4.60 -18.28
C ALA A 200 25.51 5.39 -17.07
N LYS A 201 26.63 6.11 -17.22
CA LYS A 201 27.19 6.98 -16.19
C LYS A 201 26.37 8.25 -15.97
N TYR A 202 25.75 8.79 -17.03
CA TYR A 202 24.90 9.98 -16.98
C TYR A 202 23.51 9.69 -17.58
N PRO A 203 22.69 8.86 -16.91
CA PRO A 203 21.38 8.49 -17.44
C PRO A 203 20.45 9.69 -17.47
N ASN A 204 19.80 9.92 -18.61
CA ASN A 204 18.75 10.95 -18.77
C ASN A 204 17.33 10.40 -18.47
N ALA A 205 17.26 9.17 -17.94
CA ALA A 205 16.01 8.53 -17.57
C ALA A 205 15.55 9.00 -16.19
N LYS A 206 14.25 9.25 -16.05
CA LYS A 206 13.61 9.17 -14.73
C LYS A 206 13.77 7.72 -14.26
N THR A 207 14.46 7.50 -13.14
CA THR A 207 14.58 6.17 -12.55
C THR A 207 13.19 5.74 -12.09
N HIS A 208 12.48 5.02 -12.96
CA HIS A 208 11.29 4.28 -12.57
C HIS A 208 11.76 2.99 -11.92
N THR A 209 11.36 2.76 -10.66
CA THR A 209 11.47 1.42 -10.08
C THR A 209 10.66 0.47 -10.98
N PRO A 210 11.27 -0.53 -11.61
CA PRO A 210 10.53 -1.47 -12.43
C PRO A 210 9.44 -2.14 -11.58
N THR A 211 8.18 -1.98 -11.95
CA THR A 211 7.09 -2.73 -11.33
C THR A 211 7.16 -4.17 -11.82
N ASP A 212 7.66 -5.09 -10.97
CA ASP A 212 7.57 -6.53 -11.22
C ASP A 212 6.13 -6.99 -10.90
N PRO A 213 5.32 -7.40 -11.89
CA PRO A 213 3.95 -7.84 -11.65
C PRO A 213 3.87 -9.15 -10.84
N ASN A 214 4.96 -9.92 -10.74
CA ASN A 214 5.03 -11.13 -9.92
C ASN A 214 5.48 -10.85 -8.48
N ASN A 215 6.05 -9.66 -8.24
CA ASN A 215 6.50 -9.22 -6.92
C ASN A 215 5.97 -7.81 -6.65
N LEU A 216 4.65 -7.70 -6.60
CA LEU A 216 3.98 -6.45 -6.26
C LEU A 216 4.39 -6.04 -4.83
N PRO A 217 4.62 -4.75 -4.57
CA PRO A 217 5.00 -4.28 -3.23
C PRO A 217 3.83 -4.39 -2.22
N TRP A 218 2.67 -4.86 -2.65
CA TRP A 218 1.53 -5.24 -1.83
C TRP A 218 1.14 -6.70 -2.13
N GLY A 219 0.89 -7.49 -1.09
CA GLY A 219 0.46 -8.88 -1.19
C GLY A 219 -0.41 -9.26 -0.01
N SER A 220 -1.23 -10.31 -0.17
CA SER A 220 -2.01 -10.85 0.93
C SER A 220 -1.07 -11.34 2.04
N PRO A 221 -1.34 -11.03 3.33
CA PRO A 221 -0.55 -11.56 4.43
C PRO A 221 -0.45 -13.07 4.35
N LYS A 222 0.73 -13.63 4.66
CA LYS A 222 0.87 -15.08 4.80
C LYS A 222 -0.04 -15.53 5.95
N PRO A 223 -0.88 -16.57 5.74
CA PRO A 223 -1.75 -17.05 6.80
C PRO A 223 -0.94 -17.43 8.04
N VAL A 224 -1.43 -17.04 9.22
CA VAL A 224 -0.84 -17.48 10.48
C VAL A 224 -1.06 -18.98 10.63
N THR A 225 0.02 -19.72 10.79
CA THR A 225 0.03 -21.19 10.93
C THR A 225 0.14 -21.67 12.38
N ARG A 226 0.28 -20.75 13.34
CA ARG A 226 0.40 -21.07 14.76
C ARG A 226 -0.96 -21.47 15.34
N ALA A 227 -0.99 -22.57 16.10
CA ALA A 227 -2.15 -22.94 16.90
C ALA A 227 -2.38 -21.96 18.07
N PRO A 228 -3.63 -21.73 18.49
CA PRO A 228 -3.93 -20.87 19.63
C PRO A 228 -3.37 -21.47 20.92
N TYR A 229 -2.94 -20.62 21.85
CA TYR A 229 -2.56 -21.07 23.19
C TYR A 229 -3.79 -21.51 23.97
N THR A 230 -3.72 -22.63 24.68
CA THR A 230 -4.87 -23.25 25.36
C THR A 230 -4.77 -23.26 26.88
N SER A 231 -3.70 -22.69 27.45
CA SER A 231 -3.52 -22.59 28.89
C SER A 231 -2.89 -21.27 29.32
N PRO A 232 -3.16 -20.81 30.56
CA PRO A 232 -2.49 -19.63 31.12
C PRO A 232 -0.96 -19.76 31.17
N ALA A 233 -0.42 -20.99 31.28
CA ALA A 233 1.02 -21.22 31.27
C ALA A 233 1.65 -20.91 29.91
N GLN A 234 1.00 -21.34 28.82
CA GLN A 234 1.45 -21.03 27.46
C GLN A 234 1.40 -19.54 27.14
N PHE A 235 0.38 -18.83 27.64
CA PHE A 235 0.31 -17.38 27.49
C PHE A 235 1.44 -16.64 28.24
N ARG A 236 1.81 -17.10 29.44
CA ARG A 236 2.89 -16.50 30.24
C ARG A 236 4.26 -16.62 29.60
N THR A 237 4.52 -17.69 28.85
CA THR A 237 5.80 -17.86 28.12
C THR A 237 5.78 -17.24 26.72
N SER A 238 4.62 -16.73 26.28
CA SER A 238 4.49 -16.06 24.99
C SER A 238 5.05 -14.64 25.03
N ARG A 239 5.46 -14.11 23.87
CA ARG A 239 5.84 -12.70 23.70
C ARG A 239 4.66 -11.78 23.38
N LEU A 240 3.42 -12.26 23.48
CA LEU A 240 2.23 -11.51 23.05
C LEU A 240 1.97 -10.25 23.90
N PHE A 241 2.37 -10.27 25.17
CA PHE A 241 2.09 -9.20 26.12
C PHE A 241 3.36 -8.48 26.61
N GLY A 242 4.48 -8.63 25.89
CA GLY A 242 5.80 -8.11 26.26
C GLY A 242 6.88 -9.20 26.28
N ASP A 243 8.13 -8.84 26.59
CA ASP A 243 9.22 -9.80 26.71
C ASP A 243 9.07 -10.67 27.98
N PRO A 244 9.21 -12.01 27.87
CA PRO A 244 9.16 -12.89 29.04
C PRO A 244 10.42 -12.66 29.88
N VAL A 245 10.24 -12.22 31.13
CA VAL A 245 11.35 -12.04 32.06
C VAL A 245 11.83 -13.41 32.55
N ILE A 246 13.02 -13.83 32.11
CA ILE A 246 13.76 -14.95 32.72
C ILE A 246 14.55 -14.36 33.89
N VAL A 247 14.04 -14.50 35.11
CA VAL A 247 14.78 -14.09 36.32
C VAL A 247 15.89 -15.10 36.59
N ALA A 248 17.11 -14.78 36.15
CA ALA A 248 18.33 -15.37 36.67
C ALA A 248 19.04 -14.33 37.55
N GLN A 249 18.73 -14.31 38.85
CA GLN A 249 19.56 -13.88 40.00
C GLN A 249 18.77 -13.18 41.12
N ALA A 250 19.23 -13.43 42.35
CA ALA A 250 18.69 -12.94 43.62
C ALA A 250 19.02 -11.45 43.85
N GLY A 251 18.25 -10.55 43.24
CA GLY A 251 18.30 -9.10 43.47
C GLY A 251 16.91 -8.46 43.55
N SER A 252 16.80 -7.34 44.27
CA SER A 252 15.53 -6.62 44.52
C SER A 252 14.88 -6.15 43.22
N LEU A 253 13.60 -6.49 43.03
CA LEU A 253 12.76 -6.21 41.85
C LEU A 253 12.15 -4.78 41.84
N SER A 254 12.74 -3.85 42.59
CA SER A 254 12.20 -2.48 42.69
C SER A 254 12.50 -1.70 41.40
N GLY A 255 11.48 -1.48 40.55
CA GLY A 255 11.59 -0.63 39.35
C GLY A 255 11.33 -1.32 38.00
N ILE A 256 11.13 -2.63 37.97
CA ILE A 256 10.71 -3.35 36.75
C ILE A 256 9.18 -3.38 36.69
N GLY A 257 8.59 -2.52 35.86
CA GLY A 257 7.15 -2.53 35.61
C GLY A 257 6.74 -3.74 34.77
N PHE A 258 6.08 -4.71 35.39
CA PHE A 258 5.51 -5.86 34.68
C PHE A 258 4.19 -5.46 33.99
N PRO A 259 3.92 -5.87 32.74
CA PRO A 259 2.56 -5.93 32.26
C PRO A 259 1.84 -7.01 33.06
N SER A 260 1.14 -6.61 34.12
CA SER A 260 0.36 -7.55 34.93
C SER A 260 -0.78 -8.10 34.09
N THR A 261 -0.69 -9.38 33.70
CA THR A 261 -1.76 -10.08 32.98
C THR A 261 -2.98 -10.35 33.87
N VAL A 262 -2.87 -10.05 35.18
CA VAL A 262 -3.93 -10.08 36.18
C VAL A 262 -4.17 -8.67 36.70
N LEU A 263 -5.39 -8.16 36.53
CA LEU A 263 -5.79 -6.86 37.07
C LEU A 263 -6.59 -7.04 38.37
N PRO A 264 -6.57 -6.06 39.29
CA PRO A 264 -7.37 -6.08 40.51
C PRO A 264 -8.87 -6.23 40.22
N THR A 265 -9.61 -6.76 41.20
CA THR A 265 -11.07 -6.83 41.15
C THR A 265 -11.74 -5.48 41.38
N THR A 266 -11.07 -4.56 42.07
CA THR A 266 -11.53 -3.18 42.22
C THR A 266 -11.12 -2.36 41.00
N PRO A 267 -12.02 -1.56 40.41
CA PRO A 267 -11.68 -0.67 39.30
C PRO A 267 -10.58 0.34 39.66
N MET A 268 -9.74 0.63 38.68
CA MET A 268 -8.69 1.64 38.75
C MET A 268 -9.02 2.82 37.83
N SER A 269 -8.34 3.96 38.02
CA SER A 269 -8.51 5.13 37.14
C SER A 269 -8.26 4.81 35.66
N ALA A 270 -7.30 3.94 35.37
CA ALA A 270 -6.97 3.49 34.02
C ALA A 270 -8.07 2.62 33.37
N ASP A 271 -9.03 2.08 34.13
CA ASP A 271 -10.21 1.41 33.58
C ASP A 271 -11.25 2.40 33.02
N THR A 272 -11.07 3.70 33.26
CA THR A 272 -11.90 4.80 32.73
C THR A 272 -11.14 5.78 31.82
N ALA A 273 -9.81 5.71 31.80
CA ALA A 273 -8.98 6.61 31.00
C ALA A 273 -9.00 6.26 29.50
N PRO A 274 -8.85 7.25 28.59
CA PRO A 274 -8.59 6.97 27.18
C PRO A 274 -7.22 6.30 26.97
N THR A 275 -7.06 5.59 25.87
CA THR A 275 -5.79 4.99 25.43
C THR A 275 -5.61 5.20 23.92
N GLU A 276 -4.52 4.72 23.35
CA GLU A 276 -4.28 4.85 21.91
C GLU A 276 -5.37 4.15 21.05
N ASP A 277 -5.81 2.96 21.46
CA ASP A 277 -6.88 2.21 20.79
C ASP A 277 -8.27 2.66 21.26
N VAL A 278 -8.38 3.15 22.50
CA VAL A 278 -9.60 3.68 23.12
C VAL A 278 -9.59 5.20 23.10
N GLN A 279 -9.82 5.76 21.92
CA GLN A 279 -10.01 7.20 21.74
C GLN A 279 -11.42 7.58 22.22
N ILE A 280 -11.55 8.62 23.05
CA ILE A 280 -12.84 9.16 23.50
C ILE A 280 -13.03 10.51 22.79
N THR A 281 -13.54 10.45 21.56
CA THR A 281 -13.80 11.64 20.74
C THR A 281 -15.16 12.25 21.07
N ARG A 282 -15.43 13.45 20.54
CA ARG A 282 -16.74 14.10 20.69
C ARG A 282 -17.88 13.20 20.17
N ALA A 283 -17.70 12.57 19.01
CA ALA A 283 -18.69 11.67 18.44
C ALA A 283 -18.98 10.45 19.35
N ILE A 284 -17.97 9.93 20.05
CA ILE A 284 -18.14 8.84 21.01
C ILE A 284 -18.90 9.33 22.25
N ASN A 285 -18.58 10.51 22.77
CA ASN A 285 -19.31 11.11 23.89
C ASN A 285 -20.79 11.36 23.55
N ASP A 286 -21.05 11.96 22.38
CA ASP A 286 -22.40 12.26 21.92
C ASP A 286 -23.23 10.98 21.74
N LEU A 287 -22.62 9.91 21.19
CA LEU A 287 -23.28 8.62 21.05
C LEU A 287 -23.55 7.96 22.41
N ALA A 288 -22.58 7.92 23.32
CA ALA A 288 -22.77 7.38 24.67
C ALA A 288 -23.92 8.10 25.38
N LEU A 289 -23.96 9.43 25.28
CA LEU A 289 -25.04 10.26 25.82
C LEU A 289 -26.40 9.95 25.18
N SER A 290 -26.47 9.80 23.85
CA SER A 290 -27.72 9.44 23.17
C SER A 290 -28.26 8.06 23.58
N LEU A 291 -27.36 7.16 24.01
CA LEU A 291 -27.68 5.84 24.54
C LEU A 291 -27.96 5.89 26.05
N GLY A 292 -28.05 7.09 26.62
CA GLY A 292 -28.36 7.36 28.01
C GLY A 292 -27.24 7.05 28.99
N ASN A 293 -26.00 6.89 28.52
CA ASN A 293 -24.82 6.49 29.32
C ASN A 293 -25.06 5.19 30.12
N LYS A 294 -25.83 4.26 29.54
CA LYS A 294 -26.18 2.97 30.19
C LYS A 294 -25.48 1.80 29.51
N PRO A 295 -24.98 0.81 30.27
CA PRO A 295 -24.17 -0.28 29.70
C PRO A 295 -24.97 -1.18 28.75
N VAL A 296 -26.25 -1.44 29.03
CA VAL A 296 -27.11 -2.28 28.18
C VAL A 296 -27.36 -1.66 26.79
N PRO A 297 -27.88 -0.42 26.67
CA PRO A 297 -28.01 0.25 25.37
C PRO A 297 -26.69 0.36 24.61
N ILE A 298 -25.59 0.68 25.30
CA ILE A 298 -24.25 0.77 24.68
C ILE A 298 -23.84 -0.59 24.08
N TYR A 299 -23.96 -1.67 24.84
CA TYR A 299 -23.62 -3.01 24.35
C TYR A 299 -24.47 -3.42 23.14
N ASN A 300 -25.79 -3.27 23.22
CA ASN A 300 -26.70 -3.62 22.13
C ASN A 300 -26.39 -2.80 20.87
N TRP A 301 -26.13 -1.50 21.01
CA TRP A 301 -25.81 -0.63 19.90
C TRP A 301 -24.54 -1.08 19.18
N VAL A 302 -23.44 -1.32 19.91
CA VAL A 302 -22.17 -1.77 19.29
C VAL A 302 -22.34 -3.14 18.61
N ARG A 303 -23.03 -4.07 19.27
CA ARG A 303 -23.27 -5.41 18.70
C ARG A 303 -24.06 -5.33 17.39
N ASN A 304 -25.08 -4.48 17.33
CA ASN A 304 -26.01 -4.44 16.20
C ASN A 304 -25.54 -3.53 15.06
N ASN A 305 -24.65 -2.56 15.33
CA ASN A 305 -24.25 -1.55 14.33
C ASN A 305 -22.83 -1.70 13.77
N ILE A 306 -22.01 -2.62 14.31
CA ILE A 306 -20.62 -2.80 13.87
C ILE A 306 -20.47 -4.15 13.16
N GLN A 307 -20.16 -4.14 11.87
CA GLN A 307 -19.87 -5.37 11.12
C GLN A 307 -18.51 -5.94 11.53
N PHE A 308 -18.47 -7.26 11.72
CA PHE A 308 -17.24 -7.97 12.04
C PHE A 308 -16.35 -8.17 10.82
N ILE A 309 -15.05 -7.93 10.98
CA ILE A 309 -14.00 -8.28 10.01
C ILE A 309 -13.07 -9.31 10.68
N PRO A 310 -12.84 -10.49 10.08
CA PRO A 310 -12.01 -11.54 10.69
C PRO A 310 -10.52 -11.23 10.53
N SER A 311 -10.03 -10.18 11.21
CA SER A 311 -8.60 -9.86 11.32
C SER A 311 -8.13 -9.85 12.78
N TYR A 312 -6.81 -9.87 12.98
CA TYR A 312 -6.19 -10.01 14.29
C TYR A 312 -5.42 -8.75 14.70
N GLY A 313 -5.42 -8.39 15.99
CA GLY A 313 -4.76 -7.20 16.53
C GLY A 313 -5.53 -5.89 16.32
N SER A 314 -5.17 -4.81 17.01
CA SER A 314 -5.78 -3.50 16.80
C SER A 314 -5.20 -2.82 15.55
N ILE A 315 -6.10 -2.39 14.66
CA ILE A 315 -5.76 -1.78 13.36
C ILE A 315 -6.18 -0.32 13.33
N GLN A 316 -7.37 0.00 13.85
CA GLN A 316 -7.99 1.30 13.58
C GLN A 316 -8.45 2.02 14.85
N GLY A 317 -8.62 1.31 15.97
CA GLY A 317 -9.08 1.90 17.23
C GLY A 317 -10.57 2.28 17.24
N SER A 318 -11.04 2.83 18.35
CA SER A 318 -12.46 3.09 18.60
C SER A 318 -13.10 4.10 17.64
N ASP A 319 -12.42 5.21 17.34
CA ASP A 319 -13.03 6.31 16.56
C ASP A 319 -13.24 5.90 15.10
N MET A 320 -12.23 5.30 14.47
CA MET A 320 -12.38 4.81 13.10
C MET A 320 -13.38 3.66 12.99
N THR A 321 -13.51 2.81 14.01
CA THR A 321 -14.59 1.80 14.07
C THR A 321 -15.96 2.42 14.17
N LEU A 322 -16.11 3.53 14.90
CA LEU A 322 -17.37 4.26 14.95
C LEU A 322 -17.72 4.87 13.58
N GLN A 323 -16.73 5.41 12.87
CA GLN A 323 -16.92 6.05 11.56
C GLN A 323 -17.22 5.03 10.47
N THR A 324 -16.43 3.96 10.39
CA THR A 324 -16.55 2.93 9.33
C THR A 324 -17.67 1.94 9.58
N LYS A 325 -18.18 1.83 10.82
CA LYS A 325 -19.16 0.82 11.26
C LYS A 325 -18.71 -0.62 11.02
N ARG A 326 -17.40 -0.85 10.98
CA ARG A 326 -16.80 -2.18 10.78
C ARG A 326 -15.54 -2.30 11.62
N GLY A 327 -15.24 -3.49 12.11
CA GLY A 327 -14.04 -3.73 12.90
C GLY A 327 -13.86 -5.21 13.26
N ASN A 328 -12.64 -5.56 13.63
CA ASN A 328 -12.38 -6.88 14.18
C ASN A 328 -12.69 -6.94 15.68
N ALA A 329 -12.29 -8.02 16.36
CA ALA A 329 -12.50 -8.19 17.79
C ALA A 329 -11.86 -7.08 18.63
N PHE A 330 -10.61 -6.70 18.32
CA PHE A 330 -9.88 -5.65 19.04
C PHE A 330 -10.50 -4.28 18.84
N ASP A 331 -10.80 -3.92 17.59
CA ASP A 331 -11.33 -2.60 17.29
C ASP A 331 -12.78 -2.45 17.78
N THR A 332 -13.60 -3.51 17.69
CA THR A 332 -14.97 -3.54 18.25
C THR A 332 -14.95 -3.47 19.78
N ALA A 333 -14.04 -4.20 20.44
CA ALA A 333 -13.84 -4.11 21.89
C ALA A 333 -13.37 -2.71 22.29
N SER A 334 -12.50 -2.09 21.50
CA SER A 334 -12.00 -0.73 21.75
C SER A 334 -13.13 0.31 21.67
N LEU A 335 -14.02 0.22 20.68
CA LEU A 335 -15.21 1.07 20.60
C LEU A 335 -16.17 0.84 21.77
N LEU A 336 -16.44 -0.42 22.14
CA LEU A 336 -17.28 -0.73 23.28
C LEU A 336 -16.71 -0.14 24.57
N ILE A 337 -15.41 -0.32 24.81
CA ILE A 337 -14.72 0.26 25.96
C ILE A 337 -14.77 1.79 25.90
N ALA A 338 -14.57 2.42 24.75
CA ALA A 338 -14.61 3.88 24.63
C ALA A 338 -15.97 4.47 25.01
N LEU A 339 -17.07 3.85 24.56
CA LEU A 339 -18.43 4.26 24.92
C LEU A 339 -18.73 4.03 26.41
N LEU A 340 -18.30 2.89 26.96
CA LEU A 340 -18.46 2.60 28.40
C LEU A 340 -17.66 3.58 29.27
N ARG A 341 -16.39 3.85 28.92
CA ARG A 341 -15.52 4.79 29.65
C ARG A 341 -16.01 6.22 29.55
N SER A 342 -16.54 6.63 28.38
CA SER A 342 -17.23 7.92 28.21
C SER A 342 -18.44 8.06 29.16
N ALA A 343 -19.17 6.96 29.38
CA ALA A 343 -20.24 6.87 30.37
C ALA A 343 -19.74 6.72 31.83
N SER A 344 -18.44 6.88 32.11
CA SER A 344 -17.81 6.66 33.42
C SER A 344 -17.97 5.22 33.96
N ILE A 345 -18.16 4.25 33.08
CA ILE A 345 -18.25 2.83 33.41
C ILE A 345 -16.86 2.22 33.22
N PRO A 346 -16.20 1.71 34.29
CA PRO A 346 -14.90 1.07 34.15
C PRO A 346 -14.98 -0.13 33.20
N ALA A 347 -14.12 -0.16 32.21
CA ALA A 347 -14.10 -1.21 31.20
C ALA A 347 -12.66 -1.54 30.78
N ARG A 348 -12.40 -2.82 30.51
CA ARG A 348 -11.06 -3.32 30.17
C ARG A 348 -11.13 -4.51 29.23
N TYR A 349 -10.03 -4.80 28.56
CA TYR A 349 -9.93 -5.94 27.67
C TYR A 349 -9.65 -7.21 28.45
N VAL A 350 -10.17 -8.31 27.93
CA VAL A 350 -9.75 -9.67 28.28
C VAL A 350 -9.39 -10.39 27.01
N TYR A 351 -8.21 -10.96 26.98
CA TYR A 351 -7.70 -11.72 25.86
C TYR A 351 -7.50 -13.17 26.28
N GLY A 352 -7.85 -14.10 25.39
CA GLY A 352 -7.70 -15.53 25.63
C GLY A 352 -8.12 -16.37 24.44
N THR A 353 -8.40 -17.64 24.71
CA THR A 353 -8.80 -18.60 23.68
C THR A 353 -10.23 -19.05 23.91
N ILE A 354 -11.00 -19.06 22.83
CA ILE A 354 -12.41 -19.41 22.82
C ILE A 354 -12.63 -20.59 21.86
N GLU A 355 -13.74 -21.28 22.05
CA GLU A 355 -14.19 -22.37 21.19
C GLU A 355 -15.64 -22.15 20.79
N VAL A 356 -15.88 -22.15 19.49
CA VAL A 356 -17.17 -21.82 18.87
C VAL A 356 -17.63 -23.00 17.99
N PRO A 357 -18.92 -23.38 18.02
CA PRO A 357 -19.48 -24.34 17.08
C PRO A 357 -19.18 -23.97 15.61
N ALA A 358 -18.86 -24.95 14.78
CA ALA A 358 -18.40 -24.70 13.42
C ALA A 358 -19.44 -23.96 12.57
N ASP A 359 -20.74 -24.28 12.72
CA ASP A 359 -21.85 -23.58 12.06
C ASP A 359 -21.88 -22.08 12.41
N LYS A 360 -21.74 -21.77 13.71
CA LYS A 360 -21.73 -20.38 14.20
C LYS A 360 -20.50 -19.63 13.73
N ALA A 361 -19.33 -20.28 13.71
CA ALA A 361 -18.09 -19.68 13.24
C ALA A 361 -18.12 -19.42 11.72
N MET A 362 -18.64 -20.36 10.93
CA MET A 362 -18.82 -20.21 9.48
C MET A 362 -19.74 -19.03 9.13
N ASN A 363 -20.86 -18.90 9.85
CA ASN A 363 -21.75 -17.76 9.70
C ASN A 363 -21.04 -16.44 10.09
N TRP A 364 -20.33 -16.44 11.23
CA TRP A 364 -19.71 -15.24 11.79
C TRP A 364 -18.65 -14.60 10.87
N VAL A 365 -17.84 -15.40 10.16
CA VAL A 365 -16.75 -14.90 9.31
C VAL A 365 -17.17 -14.47 7.90
N GLY A 366 -18.48 -14.50 7.58
CA GLY A 366 -18.98 -14.12 6.26
C GLY A 366 -19.76 -15.21 5.53
N GLY A 367 -20.26 -16.24 6.22
CA GLY A 367 -21.23 -17.18 5.65
C GLY A 367 -20.63 -18.23 4.73
N VAL A 368 -19.43 -18.72 5.03
CA VAL A 368 -18.78 -19.78 4.23
C VAL A 368 -19.50 -21.12 4.38
N SER A 369 -19.37 -22.00 3.39
CA SER A 369 -20.08 -23.29 3.33
C SER A 369 -19.36 -24.46 4.01
N VAL A 370 -18.05 -24.34 4.27
CA VAL A 370 -17.25 -25.41 4.89
C VAL A 370 -16.35 -24.87 6.02
N PRO A 371 -16.15 -25.63 7.13
CA PRO A 371 -15.36 -25.16 8.26
C PRO A 371 -13.92 -24.78 7.91
N GLN A 372 -13.32 -25.50 6.94
CA GLN A 372 -11.96 -25.21 6.49
C GLN A 372 -11.83 -23.82 5.83
N ALA A 373 -12.87 -23.35 5.15
CA ALA A 373 -12.89 -22.01 4.58
C ALA A 373 -12.92 -20.94 5.69
N ALA A 374 -13.63 -21.20 6.80
CA ALA A 374 -13.65 -20.31 7.95
C ALA A 374 -12.28 -20.23 8.62
N ILE A 375 -11.63 -21.39 8.82
CA ILE A 375 -10.25 -21.46 9.33
C ILE A 375 -9.32 -20.67 8.41
N ASN A 376 -9.39 -20.89 7.10
CA ASN A 376 -8.53 -20.20 6.13
C ASN A 376 -8.72 -18.68 6.16
N LEU A 377 -9.97 -18.19 6.23
CA LEU A 377 -10.25 -16.75 6.33
C LEU A 377 -9.68 -16.15 7.61
N MET A 378 -9.91 -16.79 8.76
CA MET A 378 -9.37 -16.35 10.05
C MET A 378 -7.83 -16.36 10.04
N SER A 379 -7.21 -17.43 9.56
CA SER A 379 -5.74 -17.54 9.45
C SER A 379 -5.14 -16.49 8.52
N GLN A 380 -5.79 -16.18 7.39
CA GLN A 380 -5.36 -15.10 6.47
C GLN A 380 -5.46 -13.72 7.13
N GLY A 381 -6.47 -13.51 7.98
CA GLY A 381 -6.60 -12.33 8.81
C GLY A 381 -5.61 -12.26 9.98
N GLY A 382 -4.78 -13.29 10.15
CA GLY A 382 -3.76 -13.38 11.19
C GLY A 382 -4.23 -13.99 12.51
N ILE A 383 -5.47 -14.49 12.58
CA ILE A 383 -6.04 -15.07 13.79
C ILE A 383 -5.48 -16.49 13.99
N PRO A 384 -4.84 -16.81 15.12
CA PRO A 384 -4.44 -18.18 15.46
C PRO A 384 -5.68 -19.06 15.68
N VAL A 385 -5.93 -20.00 14.77
CA VAL A 385 -7.14 -20.83 14.75
C VAL A 385 -6.82 -22.28 14.40
N VAL A 386 -7.58 -23.21 14.99
CA VAL A 386 -7.57 -24.64 14.66
C VAL A 386 -9.00 -25.21 14.62
N GLY A 387 -9.23 -26.19 13.76
CA GLY A 387 -10.45 -26.99 13.76
C GLY A 387 -10.36 -28.16 14.74
N ILE A 388 -11.42 -28.38 15.51
CA ILE A 388 -11.55 -29.50 16.45
C ILE A 388 -12.43 -30.57 15.80
N ALA A 389 -11.82 -31.69 15.45
CA ALA A 389 -12.51 -32.82 14.84
C ALA A 389 -13.27 -33.65 15.89
N GLN A 390 -14.50 -34.02 15.58
CA GLN A 390 -15.32 -34.97 16.34
C GLN A 390 -16.07 -35.85 15.34
N GLY A 391 -15.91 -37.18 15.43
CA GLY A 391 -16.54 -38.11 14.49
C GLY A 391 -16.07 -37.96 13.03
N GLY A 392 -14.81 -37.55 12.80
CA GLY A 392 -14.24 -37.40 11.46
C GLY A 392 -14.53 -36.07 10.75
N ALA A 393 -15.34 -35.18 11.35
CA ALA A 393 -15.63 -33.85 10.81
C ALA A 393 -15.24 -32.74 11.81
N VAL A 394 -14.91 -31.55 11.30
CA VAL A 394 -14.64 -30.37 12.15
C VAL A 394 -15.95 -29.88 12.75
N SER A 395 -16.09 -30.05 14.07
CA SER A 395 -17.32 -29.72 14.81
C SER A 395 -17.27 -28.35 15.48
N ARG A 396 -16.07 -27.91 15.88
CA ARG A 396 -15.83 -26.65 16.58
C ARG A 396 -14.55 -26.01 16.06
N LEU A 397 -14.47 -24.68 16.12
CA LEU A 397 -13.27 -23.91 15.85
C LEU A 397 -12.76 -23.34 17.17
N ARG A 398 -11.47 -23.49 17.43
CA ARG A 398 -10.78 -22.93 18.59
C ARG A 398 -9.80 -21.88 18.13
N PHE A 399 -9.87 -20.68 18.70
CA PHE A 399 -9.02 -19.57 18.29
C PHE A 399 -8.83 -18.53 19.39
N GLU A 400 -7.77 -17.74 19.23
CA GLU A 400 -7.47 -16.60 20.11
C GLU A 400 -8.38 -15.42 19.80
N HIS A 401 -8.87 -14.76 20.85
CA HIS A 401 -9.89 -13.72 20.77
C HIS A 401 -9.78 -12.72 21.93
N VAL A 402 -10.36 -11.53 21.74
CA VAL A 402 -10.45 -10.49 22.76
C VAL A 402 -11.90 -10.07 22.96
N TRP A 403 -12.28 -9.87 24.21
CA TRP A 403 -13.59 -9.36 24.61
C TRP A 403 -13.41 -8.32 25.72
N VAL A 404 -14.53 -7.78 26.23
CA VAL A 404 -14.54 -6.71 27.23
C VAL A 404 -15.01 -7.25 28.58
N GLU A 405 -14.43 -6.77 29.67
CA GLU A 405 -15.02 -6.81 31.01
C GLU A 405 -15.46 -5.39 31.37
N ALA A 406 -16.72 -5.22 31.78
CA ALA A 406 -17.28 -3.94 32.24
C ALA A 406 -17.72 -4.05 33.71
N PHE A 407 -17.37 -3.05 34.52
CA PHE A 407 -17.75 -3.02 35.93
C PHE A 407 -19.11 -2.35 36.10
N VAL A 408 -20.13 -3.15 36.39
CA VAL A 408 -21.53 -2.72 36.39
C VAL A 408 -22.27 -3.21 37.64
N ASP A 409 -23.42 -2.59 37.88
CA ASP A 409 -24.40 -3.01 38.88
C ASP A 409 -25.16 -4.22 38.32
N TYR A 410 -24.66 -5.42 38.62
CA TYR A 410 -25.15 -6.63 37.98
C TYR A 410 -26.28 -7.31 38.75
N VAL A 411 -26.32 -7.20 40.08
CA VAL A 411 -27.36 -7.81 40.91
C VAL A 411 -28.11 -6.70 41.65
N PRO A 412 -29.44 -6.59 41.51
CA PRO A 412 -30.37 -7.50 40.82
C PRO A 412 -30.66 -7.13 39.35
N SER A 413 -30.28 -5.93 38.90
CA SER A 413 -30.76 -5.34 37.64
C SER A 413 -30.08 -5.88 36.37
N ARG A 414 -28.99 -6.64 36.51
CA ARG A 414 -28.16 -7.17 35.41
C ARG A 414 -27.70 -6.07 34.45
N GLY A 415 -27.36 -4.91 34.99
CA GLY A 415 -26.90 -3.74 34.24
C GLY A 415 -28.02 -2.86 33.65
N ALA A 416 -29.30 -3.22 33.82
CA ALA A 416 -30.41 -2.36 33.36
C ALA A 416 -30.48 -1.04 34.13
N VAL A 417 -30.16 -1.09 35.43
CA VAL A 417 -30.02 0.07 36.31
C VAL A 417 -28.60 0.04 36.86
N ASN A 418 -27.79 1.02 36.49
CA ASN A 418 -26.38 1.09 36.86
C ASN A 418 -26.14 2.24 37.84
N ARG A 419 -26.35 2.01 39.15
CA ARG A 419 -26.18 3.03 40.20
C ARG A 419 -25.00 2.74 41.12
N SER A 420 -24.86 1.48 41.53
CA SER A 420 -23.79 1.06 42.44
C SER A 420 -23.05 -0.14 41.84
N PRO A 421 -22.16 0.09 40.87
CA PRO A 421 -21.39 -0.98 40.23
C PRO A 421 -20.61 -1.83 41.22
N ASN A 422 -20.65 -3.15 41.06
CA ASN A 422 -20.02 -4.09 41.98
C ASN A 422 -19.39 -5.32 41.31
N THR A 423 -19.64 -5.54 40.01
CA THR A 423 -19.30 -6.79 39.34
C THR A 423 -18.67 -6.53 37.98
N TRP A 424 -17.53 -7.19 37.69
CA TRP A 424 -16.99 -7.28 36.35
C TRP A 424 -17.79 -8.29 35.51
N VAL A 425 -18.42 -7.81 34.46
CA VAL A 425 -19.29 -8.58 33.57
C VAL A 425 -18.61 -8.75 32.21
N PRO A 426 -18.45 -9.99 31.70
CA PRO A 426 -17.87 -10.22 30.38
C PRO A 426 -18.88 -9.88 29.28
N LEU A 427 -18.42 -9.14 28.29
CA LEU A 427 -19.19 -8.65 27.14
C LEU A 427 -18.38 -8.86 25.87
N ASP A 428 -18.96 -9.51 24.88
CA ASP A 428 -18.41 -9.54 23.52
C ASP A 428 -19.46 -9.03 22.53
N ALA A 429 -19.18 -7.86 21.95
CA ALA A 429 -20.02 -7.25 20.93
C ALA A 429 -19.54 -7.57 19.50
N SER A 430 -18.40 -8.27 19.36
CA SER A 430 -17.85 -8.69 18.07
C SER A 430 -18.50 -9.99 17.59
N PHE A 431 -18.84 -10.91 18.50
CA PHE A 431 -19.65 -12.09 18.18
C PHE A 431 -21.07 -11.71 17.79
N LYS A 432 -21.46 -12.11 16.58
CA LYS A 432 -22.82 -11.97 16.06
C LYS A 432 -23.08 -13.00 14.97
N GLN A 433 -24.36 -13.21 14.69
CA GLN A 433 -24.80 -14.03 13.57
C GLN A 433 -25.43 -13.12 12.52
N TYR A 434 -25.28 -13.52 11.26
CA TYR A 434 -25.76 -12.80 10.11
C TYR A 434 -26.83 -13.59 9.37
N GLN A 435 -27.77 -12.86 8.80
CA GLN A 435 -28.62 -13.37 7.74
C GLN A 435 -27.95 -13.07 6.41
N PHE A 436 -27.71 -14.12 5.62
CA PHE A 436 -27.19 -14.02 4.26
C PHE A 436 -28.33 -14.29 3.30
N ALA A 437 -28.54 -13.40 2.33
CA ALA A 437 -29.37 -13.70 1.17
C ALA A 437 -28.49 -13.71 -0.07
N GLN A 438 -28.65 -14.76 -0.88
CA GLN A 438 -27.91 -14.92 -2.12
C GLN A 438 -28.42 -13.92 -3.16
N GLY A 439 -27.50 -13.27 -3.86
CA GLY A 439 -27.84 -12.39 -4.98
C GLY A 439 -28.26 -13.16 -6.23
N MET A 440 -28.78 -12.44 -7.22
CA MET A 440 -29.05 -12.98 -8.55
C MET A 440 -27.80 -13.59 -9.18
N ASP A 441 -27.94 -14.73 -9.87
CA ASP A 441 -26.83 -15.34 -10.60
C ASP A 441 -26.61 -14.67 -11.96
N VAL A 442 -26.16 -13.42 -11.92
CA VAL A 442 -25.87 -12.63 -13.14
C VAL A 442 -24.81 -13.31 -13.99
N LYS A 443 -23.85 -14.02 -13.37
CA LYS A 443 -22.74 -14.67 -14.08
C LYS A 443 -23.22 -15.82 -14.96
N ALA A 444 -24.12 -16.67 -14.47
CA ALA A 444 -24.66 -17.76 -15.25
C ALA A 444 -25.68 -17.29 -16.30
N ASN A 445 -26.46 -16.25 -15.99
CA ASN A 445 -27.56 -15.80 -16.84
C ASN A 445 -27.17 -14.72 -17.88
N VAL A 446 -26.13 -13.94 -17.60
CA VAL A 446 -25.58 -12.91 -18.50
C VAL A 446 -24.07 -13.13 -18.61
N PRO A 447 -23.62 -14.20 -19.30
CA PRO A 447 -22.21 -14.51 -19.43
C PRO A 447 -21.49 -13.43 -20.25
N PHE A 448 -20.31 -13.02 -19.78
CA PHE A 448 -19.41 -12.16 -20.55
C PHE A 448 -18.41 -13.03 -21.32
N GLU A 449 -18.50 -13.01 -22.65
CA GLU A 449 -17.64 -13.81 -23.52
C GLU A 449 -16.23 -13.21 -23.62
N VAL A 450 -15.39 -13.50 -22.62
CA VAL A 450 -14.03 -12.97 -22.50
C VAL A 450 -13.16 -13.29 -23.71
N ASN A 451 -13.30 -14.48 -24.29
CA ASN A 451 -12.45 -14.91 -25.41
C ASN A 451 -12.74 -14.10 -26.67
N SER A 452 -14.01 -13.91 -27.01
CA SER A 452 -14.40 -13.10 -28.19
C SER A 452 -14.03 -11.64 -27.99
N PHE A 453 -14.22 -11.11 -26.77
CA PHE A 453 -13.82 -9.75 -26.42
C PHE A 453 -12.32 -9.53 -26.58
N ILE A 454 -11.48 -10.48 -26.13
CA ILE A 454 -10.03 -10.38 -26.29
C ILE A 454 -9.63 -10.46 -27.76
N SER A 455 -10.18 -11.40 -28.53
CA SER A 455 -9.90 -11.48 -29.97
C SER A 455 -10.28 -10.19 -30.69
N GLN A 456 -11.40 -9.57 -30.29
CA GLN A 456 -11.84 -8.28 -30.82
C GLN A 456 -10.93 -7.10 -30.45
N ILE A 457 -10.38 -7.08 -29.23
CA ILE A 457 -9.42 -6.05 -28.81
C ILE A 457 -8.05 -6.24 -29.50
N GLN A 458 -7.67 -7.48 -29.78
CA GLN A 458 -6.43 -7.80 -30.49
C GLN A 458 -6.50 -7.44 -31.98
N LEU A 459 -7.70 -7.37 -32.57
CA LEU A 459 -7.89 -6.92 -33.95
C LEU A 459 -7.50 -5.43 -34.06
N GLY A 460 -6.34 -5.18 -34.67
CA GLY A 460 -5.78 -3.84 -34.88
C GLY A 460 -4.76 -3.40 -33.83
N ALA A 461 -4.54 -4.18 -32.77
CA ALA A 461 -3.51 -3.90 -31.77
C ALA A 461 -2.14 -4.45 -32.20
N THR A 462 -1.08 -3.68 -31.95
CA THR A 462 0.31 -4.13 -32.09
C THR A 462 0.82 -4.58 -30.72
N ILE A 463 1.16 -5.86 -30.58
CA ILE A 463 1.60 -6.47 -29.32
C ILE A 463 3.08 -6.80 -29.42
N ASN A 464 3.90 -6.22 -28.54
CA ASN A 464 5.30 -6.61 -28.38
C ASN A 464 5.44 -7.45 -27.11
N GLU A 465 5.51 -8.78 -27.26
CA GLU A 465 5.60 -9.70 -26.12
C GLU A 465 6.96 -9.69 -25.43
N ALA A 466 8.04 -9.29 -26.14
CA ALA A 466 9.39 -9.26 -25.61
C ALA A 466 9.61 -8.05 -24.69
N GLU A 467 9.02 -6.90 -25.04
CA GLU A 467 9.15 -5.63 -24.30
C GLU A 467 7.93 -5.32 -23.44
N GLY A 468 6.85 -6.10 -23.54
CA GLY A 468 5.70 -6.05 -22.64
C GLY A 468 4.73 -4.89 -22.87
N TRP A 469 4.77 -4.22 -24.03
CA TRP A 469 3.87 -3.13 -24.37
C TRP A 469 2.87 -3.50 -25.48
N VAL A 470 1.75 -2.78 -25.52
CA VAL A 470 0.70 -2.90 -26.55
C VAL A 470 0.35 -1.50 -27.05
N GLN A 471 0.23 -1.33 -28.37
CA GLN A 471 -0.19 -0.09 -29.02
C GLN A 471 -1.43 -0.31 -29.92
N ASN A 472 -2.14 0.77 -30.25
CA ASN A 472 -3.33 0.76 -31.13
C ASN A 472 -4.51 -0.08 -30.62
N ILE A 473 -4.67 -0.18 -29.31
CA ILE A 473 -5.86 -0.79 -28.71
C ILE A 473 -7.10 0.04 -29.09
N ASN A 474 -8.13 -0.62 -29.63
CA ASN A 474 -9.40 0.02 -29.97
C ASN A 474 -10.20 0.35 -28.70
N GLN A 475 -9.96 1.53 -28.13
CA GLN A 475 -10.64 2.01 -26.91
C GLN A 475 -12.15 2.18 -27.10
N THR A 476 -12.59 2.54 -28.30
CA THR A 476 -14.03 2.71 -28.63
C THR A 476 -14.77 1.38 -28.53
N LEU A 477 -14.18 0.30 -29.06
CA LEU A 477 -14.76 -1.03 -28.99
C LEU A 477 -14.84 -1.54 -27.54
N ILE A 478 -13.83 -1.26 -26.71
CA ILE A 478 -13.85 -1.56 -25.28
C ILE A 478 -15.04 -0.87 -24.60
N GLN A 479 -15.23 0.43 -24.85
CA GLN A 479 -16.36 1.18 -24.29
C GLN A 479 -17.71 0.63 -24.76
N GLN A 480 -17.84 0.29 -26.05
CA GLN A 480 -19.06 -0.27 -26.61
C GLN A 480 -19.40 -1.66 -26.04
N SER A 481 -18.45 -2.59 -25.98
CA SER A 481 -18.67 -3.93 -25.43
C SER A 481 -19.06 -3.89 -23.95
N LEU A 482 -18.46 -3.00 -23.18
CA LEU A 482 -18.80 -2.81 -21.77
C LEU A 482 -20.19 -2.17 -21.61
N THR A 483 -20.54 -1.18 -22.43
CA THR A 483 -21.87 -0.55 -22.44
C THR A 483 -22.97 -1.55 -22.82
N ASN A 484 -22.70 -2.42 -23.79
CA ASN A 484 -23.61 -3.48 -24.20
C ASN A 484 -23.81 -4.49 -23.08
N TYR A 485 -22.73 -4.94 -22.44
CA TYR A 485 -22.81 -5.85 -21.31
C TYR A 485 -23.58 -5.23 -20.13
N GLN A 486 -23.32 -3.97 -19.79
CA GLN A 486 -24.09 -3.24 -18.78
C GLN A 486 -25.57 -3.18 -19.11
N THR A 487 -25.92 -2.97 -20.39
CA THR A 487 -27.31 -2.95 -20.85
C THR A 487 -27.97 -4.33 -20.72
N GLN A 488 -27.25 -5.41 -21.06
CA GLN A 488 -27.74 -6.78 -20.89
C GLN A 488 -27.97 -7.12 -19.41
N VAL A 489 -27.02 -6.77 -18.54
CA VAL A 489 -27.16 -6.95 -17.08
C VAL A 489 -28.37 -6.15 -16.56
N ARG A 490 -28.51 -4.88 -16.95
CA ARG A 490 -29.64 -4.03 -16.56
C ARG A 490 -30.98 -4.63 -17.01
N ASN A 491 -31.07 -5.11 -18.25
CA ASN A 491 -32.28 -5.72 -18.78
C ASN A 491 -32.64 -7.01 -18.04
N TYR A 492 -31.65 -7.87 -17.74
CA TYR A 492 -31.86 -9.07 -16.95
C TYR A 492 -32.35 -8.75 -15.53
N VAL A 493 -31.70 -7.80 -14.84
CA VAL A 493 -32.10 -7.37 -13.50
C VAL A 493 -33.53 -6.82 -13.51
N ASN A 494 -33.85 -5.91 -14.44
CA ASN A 494 -35.18 -5.32 -14.54
C ASN A 494 -36.28 -6.33 -14.89
N ALA A 495 -35.95 -7.36 -15.69
CA ALA A 495 -36.88 -8.43 -16.05
C ALA A 495 -37.19 -9.35 -14.86
N GLN A 496 -36.21 -9.60 -13.98
CA GLN A 496 -36.40 -10.41 -12.78
C GLN A 496 -37.09 -9.63 -11.66
N LYS A 497 -36.65 -8.39 -11.43
CA LYS A 497 -37.21 -7.49 -10.42
C LYS A 497 -36.99 -6.03 -10.84
N PRO A 498 -38.04 -5.32 -11.32
CA PRO A 498 -37.93 -3.94 -11.81
C PRO A 498 -37.33 -2.95 -10.80
N ASP A 499 -37.58 -3.17 -9.50
CA ASP A 499 -37.05 -2.34 -8.41
C ASP A 499 -35.97 -3.09 -7.58
N ALA A 500 -35.10 -3.85 -8.26
CA ALA A 500 -34.03 -4.58 -7.60
C ALA A 500 -33.06 -3.63 -6.89
N THR A 501 -32.82 -3.87 -5.61
CA THR A 501 -31.76 -3.21 -4.85
C THR A 501 -30.40 -3.83 -5.18
N VAL A 502 -29.32 -3.12 -4.85
CA VAL A 502 -27.95 -3.68 -4.98
C VAL A 502 -27.81 -4.99 -4.19
N GLY A 503 -28.47 -5.10 -3.03
CA GLY A 503 -28.50 -6.32 -2.22
C GLY A 503 -29.24 -7.49 -2.88
N ASP A 504 -30.29 -7.22 -3.67
CA ASP A 504 -30.98 -8.27 -4.43
C ASP A 504 -30.07 -8.86 -5.53
N VAL A 505 -29.22 -8.03 -6.14
CA VAL A 505 -28.36 -8.43 -7.25
C VAL A 505 -27.06 -9.09 -6.75
N LEU A 506 -26.37 -8.47 -5.79
CA LEU A 506 -25.08 -8.94 -5.29
C LEU A 506 -25.18 -9.88 -4.08
N GLY A 507 -26.36 -9.94 -3.46
CA GLY A 507 -26.58 -10.58 -2.18
C GLY A 507 -26.46 -9.58 -1.04
N MET A 508 -27.04 -9.95 0.11
CA MET A 508 -27.05 -9.13 1.31
C MET A 508 -26.49 -9.89 2.50
N GLN A 509 -25.81 -9.16 3.38
CA GLN A 509 -25.39 -9.60 4.70
C GLN A 509 -25.94 -8.61 5.71
N ALA A 510 -26.85 -9.07 6.58
CA ALA A 510 -27.44 -8.26 7.64
C ALA A 510 -27.13 -8.88 9.01
N ILE A 511 -26.83 -8.05 10.01
CA ILE A 511 -26.66 -8.51 11.40
C ILE A 511 -28.02 -8.93 11.94
N ILE A 512 -28.11 -10.10 12.56
CA ILE A 512 -29.29 -10.47 13.35
C ILE A 512 -29.23 -9.67 14.65
N GLU A 513 -30.05 -8.64 14.72
CA GLU A 513 -30.08 -7.72 15.86
C GLU A 513 -30.55 -8.41 17.13
N GLU A 514 -29.90 -8.07 18.25
CA GLU A 514 -30.33 -8.47 19.59
C GLU A 514 -30.47 -7.23 20.46
N ASN A 515 -31.70 -6.99 20.96
CA ASN A 515 -32.02 -5.86 21.83
C ASN A 515 -32.46 -6.39 23.20
N ARG A 516 -31.48 -6.83 24.00
CA ARG A 516 -31.76 -7.40 25.32
C ARG A 516 -31.93 -6.27 26.34
N PRO A 517 -32.91 -6.36 27.26
CA PRO A 517 -33.08 -5.35 28.32
C PRO A 517 -32.05 -5.47 29.44
N ILE A 518 -31.20 -6.51 29.42
CA ILE A 518 -30.22 -6.86 30.46
C ILE A 518 -28.93 -7.43 29.85
N LEU A 519 -27.84 -7.41 30.63
CA LEU A 519 -26.59 -8.12 30.31
C LEU A 519 -26.68 -9.58 30.77
N LEU A 520 -26.24 -10.52 29.93
CA LEU A 520 -26.34 -11.95 30.23
C LEU A 520 -25.31 -12.44 31.26
N GLY A 521 -24.21 -11.71 31.47
CA GLY A 521 -23.16 -12.14 32.41
C GLY A 521 -22.30 -13.31 31.94
N THR A 522 -22.56 -13.83 30.75
CA THR A 522 -21.84 -14.96 30.13
C THR A 522 -21.54 -14.66 28.67
N LEU A 523 -20.48 -15.26 28.15
CA LEU A 523 -20.13 -15.19 26.73
C LEU A 523 -20.97 -16.20 25.92
N PRO A 524 -21.23 -15.95 24.63
CA PRO A 524 -22.05 -16.82 23.77
C PRO A 524 -21.34 -18.08 23.28
N TYR A 525 -20.14 -18.36 23.79
CA TYR A 525 -19.27 -19.46 23.40
C TYR A 525 -18.45 -19.96 24.59
N THR A 526 -17.77 -21.09 24.42
CA THR A 526 -16.94 -21.69 25.47
C THR A 526 -15.61 -20.96 25.56
N ARG A 527 -15.25 -20.51 26.76
CA ARG A 527 -13.92 -19.95 27.05
C ARG A 527 -12.97 -21.08 27.46
N ILE A 528 -11.88 -21.28 26.72
CA ILE A 528 -10.88 -22.32 26.98
C ILE A 528 -9.83 -21.83 27.98
N ALA A 529 -9.28 -20.64 27.76
CA ALA A 529 -8.26 -20.06 28.64
C ALA A 529 -8.32 -18.53 28.59
N ILE A 530 -7.92 -17.89 29.70
CA ILE A 530 -7.63 -16.46 29.75
C ILE A 530 -6.11 -16.31 29.71
N GLY A 531 -5.63 -15.48 28.79
CA GLY A 531 -4.21 -15.13 28.69
C GLY A 531 -3.88 -13.91 29.53
N ALA A 532 -4.62 -12.80 29.32
CA ALA A 532 -4.36 -11.55 30.02
C ALA A 532 -5.61 -10.67 30.12
N ARG A 533 -5.60 -9.78 31.11
CA ARG A 533 -6.46 -8.59 31.18
C ARG A 533 -5.60 -7.35 31.04
N PHE A 534 -6.05 -6.36 30.30
CA PHE A 534 -5.31 -5.12 30.12
C PHE A 534 -6.24 -3.93 29.92
N GLN A 535 -5.78 -2.76 30.38
CA GLN A 535 -6.49 -1.47 30.22
C GLN A 535 -6.20 -0.82 28.85
N SER A 536 -5.05 -1.13 28.25
CA SER A 536 -4.63 -0.73 26.91
C SER A 536 -4.10 -1.94 26.13
N VAL A 537 -4.33 -2.02 24.82
CA VAL A 537 -3.81 -3.11 24.00
C VAL A 537 -2.27 -3.11 24.05
N PRO A 538 -1.60 -4.25 24.29
CA PRO A 538 -0.14 -4.34 24.20
C PRO A 538 0.39 -4.07 22.80
N ASP A 539 1.59 -3.49 22.70
CA ASP A 539 2.20 -3.10 21.42
C ASP A 539 2.36 -4.25 20.42
N ASN A 540 2.64 -5.46 20.90
CA ASN A 540 2.76 -6.65 20.05
C ASN A 540 1.42 -7.15 19.49
N LEU A 541 0.30 -6.55 19.91
CA LEU A 541 -1.04 -6.78 19.40
C LEU A 541 -1.58 -5.57 18.61
N ARG A 542 -0.73 -4.58 18.30
CA ARG A 542 -1.07 -3.43 17.44
C ARG A 542 -0.38 -3.52 16.09
N TRP A 543 -1.12 -3.23 15.04
CA TRP A 543 -0.54 -3.07 13.72
C TRP A 543 0.26 -1.77 13.64
N ARG A 544 1.42 -1.81 12.97
CA ARG A 544 2.29 -0.66 12.75
C ARG A 544 2.47 -0.43 11.26
N PHE A 545 2.43 0.83 10.88
CA PHE A 545 2.88 1.31 9.58
C PHE A 545 4.35 1.68 9.69
N ARG A 546 5.17 1.17 8.77
CA ARG A 546 6.57 1.55 8.62
C ARG A 546 6.80 2.11 7.22
N TYR A 547 7.44 3.27 7.15
CA TYR A 547 7.86 3.91 5.91
C TYR A 547 9.36 4.20 5.98
N ASN A 548 10.12 3.60 5.07
CA ASN A 548 11.54 3.79 4.95
C ASN A 548 11.85 4.41 3.58
N VAL A 549 12.66 5.47 3.58
CA VAL A 549 13.22 6.09 2.37
C VAL A 549 14.69 5.77 2.34
N TYR A 550 15.16 5.20 1.23
CA TYR A 550 16.56 4.86 1.00
C TYR A 550 17.11 5.79 -0.08
N ALA A 551 18.37 6.22 0.06
CA ALA A 551 19.00 7.11 -0.90
C ALA A 551 19.35 6.41 -2.23
N ASN A 552 19.59 5.09 -2.18
CA ASN A 552 19.94 4.27 -3.33
C ASN A 552 19.61 2.78 -3.07
N ASP A 553 19.77 1.94 -4.09
CA ASP A 553 19.48 0.50 -4.01
C ASP A 553 20.42 -0.26 -3.06
N THR A 554 21.66 0.20 -2.89
CA THR A 554 22.63 -0.40 -1.95
C THR A 554 22.15 -0.22 -0.51
N ASP A 555 21.78 1.01 -0.14
CA ASP A 555 21.22 1.31 1.18
C ASP A 555 19.94 0.51 1.45
N ARG A 556 19.08 0.35 0.44
CA ARG A 556 17.89 -0.51 0.54
C ARG A 556 18.26 -1.97 0.79
N ALA A 557 19.27 -2.50 0.10
CA ALA A 557 19.71 -3.88 0.25
C ALA A 557 20.24 -4.20 1.66
N PHE A 558 20.87 -3.21 2.32
CA PHE A 558 21.36 -3.32 3.69
C PHE A 558 20.39 -2.80 4.77
N ASP A 559 19.16 -2.45 4.39
CA ASP A 559 18.15 -1.81 5.26
C ASP A 559 18.65 -0.55 6.00
N ASN A 560 19.54 0.20 5.35
CA ASN A 560 20.10 1.45 5.86
C ASN A 560 19.25 2.65 5.42
N ALA A 561 18.12 2.86 6.09
CA ALA A 561 17.15 3.89 5.69
C ALA A 561 17.68 5.31 5.99
N PHE A 562 17.60 6.20 5.00
CA PHE A 562 17.85 7.63 5.16
C PHE A 562 16.78 8.31 6.03
N ILE A 563 15.52 7.91 5.84
CA ILE A 563 14.40 8.27 6.73
C ILE A 563 13.69 6.99 7.12
N SER A 564 13.44 6.80 8.41
CA SER A 564 12.58 5.73 8.92
C SER A 564 11.49 6.29 9.81
N TYR A 565 10.25 5.99 9.48
CA TYR A 565 9.07 6.32 10.28
C TYR A 565 8.33 5.04 10.62
N THR A 566 8.10 4.80 11.90
CA THR A 566 7.26 3.69 12.37
C THR A 566 6.24 4.22 13.35
N GLN A 567 4.96 3.97 13.09
CA GLN A 567 3.88 4.36 14.00
C GLN A 567 2.75 3.34 13.99
N SER A 568 2.03 3.22 15.11
CA SER A 568 0.85 2.37 15.19
C SER A 568 -0.28 2.87 14.28
N THR A 569 -1.02 1.93 13.73
CA THR A 569 -2.12 2.20 12.81
C THR A 569 -3.33 2.86 13.49
N PRO A 570 -3.72 2.53 14.75
CA PRO A 570 -4.76 3.29 15.45
C PRO A 570 -4.41 4.77 15.63
N ARG A 571 -3.13 5.10 15.84
CA ARG A 571 -2.68 6.50 15.96
C ARG A 571 -2.68 7.26 14.63
N LEU A 572 -2.55 6.54 13.52
CA LEU A 572 -2.57 7.06 12.15
C LEU A 572 -3.96 7.07 11.52
N ALA A 573 -4.91 6.32 12.07
CA ALA A 573 -6.25 6.19 11.51
C ALA A 573 -6.89 7.57 11.28
N GLY A 574 -7.33 7.83 10.05
CA GLY A 574 -7.95 9.10 9.66
C GLY A 574 -6.98 10.27 9.48
N LYS A 575 -5.66 10.06 9.62
CA LYS A 575 -4.62 11.08 9.42
C LYS A 575 -3.91 10.90 8.09
N LYS A 576 -3.37 12.00 7.58
CA LYS A 576 -2.51 12.02 6.40
C LYS A 576 -1.05 11.92 6.84
N ILE A 577 -0.28 11.11 6.12
CA ILE A 577 1.18 11.11 6.19
C ILE A 577 1.66 11.79 4.92
N THR A 578 2.41 12.88 5.05
CA THR A 578 2.90 13.67 3.92
C THR A 578 4.40 13.52 3.85
N PHE A 579 4.89 13.01 2.72
CA PHE A 579 6.30 13.10 2.38
C PHE A 579 6.50 14.39 1.57
N SER A 580 7.08 15.41 2.20
CA SER A 580 7.34 16.71 1.59
C SER A 580 8.83 16.96 1.45
N PHE A 581 9.16 18.00 0.70
CA PHE A 581 10.53 18.43 0.44
C PHE A 581 10.62 19.90 0.78
N SER A 582 11.36 20.23 1.83
CA SER A 582 11.61 21.62 2.22
C SER A 582 12.90 22.13 1.58
N PRO A 583 13.03 23.44 1.32
CA PRO A 583 14.31 24.02 0.91
C PRO A 583 15.41 23.69 1.93
N ALA A 584 16.59 23.30 1.45
CA ALA A 584 17.71 22.94 2.33
C ALA A 584 18.29 24.14 3.08
N SER A 585 18.14 25.34 2.52
CA SER A 585 18.66 26.60 3.06
C SER A 585 17.80 27.80 2.64
N GLN A 586 18.04 28.97 3.25
CA GLN A 586 17.38 30.22 2.85
C GLN A 586 17.64 30.59 1.38
N PRO A 587 18.88 30.51 0.84
CA PRO A 587 19.13 30.68 -0.60
C PRO A 587 18.30 29.77 -1.50
N ASP A 588 18.05 28.52 -1.10
CA ASP A 588 17.19 27.59 -1.87
C ASP A 588 15.74 28.06 -1.87
N GLN A 589 15.25 28.56 -0.73
CA GLN A 589 13.91 29.10 -0.60
C GLN A 589 13.73 30.38 -1.42
N ASP A 590 14.69 31.30 -1.35
CA ASP A 590 14.68 32.55 -2.12
C ASP A 590 14.71 32.26 -3.62
N THR A 591 15.48 31.26 -4.04
CA THR A 591 15.51 30.79 -5.43
C THR A 591 14.13 30.30 -5.87
N ILE A 592 13.47 29.42 -5.10
CA ILE A 592 12.10 28.96 -5.42
C ILE A 592 11.14 30.14 -5.52
N ASN A 593 11.13 31.01 -4.51
CA ASN A 593 10.25 32.18 -4.45
C ASN A 593 10.47 33.12 -5.64
N SER A 594 11.68 33.22 -6.17
CA SER A 594 11.98 34.06 -7.33
C SER A 594 11.29 33.62 -8.62
N PHE A 595 10.93 32.34 -8.73
CA PHE A 595 10.21 31.76 -9.87
C PHE A 595 8.69 31.69 -9.65
N LEU A 596 8.21 31.92 -8.43
CA LEU A 596 6.78 31.94 -8.14
C LEU A 596 6.15 33.28 -8.57
N PRO A 597 4.92 33.26 -9.12
CA PRO A 597 4.18 34.47 -9.43
C PRO A 597 3.98 35.31 -8.16
N GLN A 598 4.09 36.63 -8.32
CA GLN A 598 3.81 37.58 -7.24
C GLN A 598 2.30 37.69 -7.05
N ALA A 599 1.87 38.08 -5.84
CA ALA A 599 0.46 38.35 -5.60
C ALA A 599 -0.04 39.47 -6.54
N HIS A 600 -1.24 39.30 -7.09
CA HIS A 600 -1.84 40.30 -7.97
C HIS A 600 -2.11 41.59 -7.19
N ALA A 601 -1.84 42.73 -7.83
CA ALA A 601 -2.05 44.05 -7.21
C ALA A 601 -3.53 44.33 -6.87
N ASP A 602 -4.45 43.62 -7.53
CA ASP A 602 -5.90 43.70 -7.31
C ASP A 602 -6.41 42.75 -6.19
N GLY A 603 -5.52 41.98 -5.55
CA GLY A 603 -5.86 41.03 -4.49
C GLY A 603 -6.52 39.74 -4.98
N SER A 604 -6.62 39.52 -6.30
CA SER A 604 -7.09 38.25 -6.84
C SER A 604 -6.12 37.08 -6.50
N PRO A 605 -6.61 35.84 -6.37
CA PRO A 605 -5.76 34.69 -6.07
C PRO A 605 -4.98 34.24 -7.32
N ILE A 606 -3.71 33.88 -7.11
CA ILE A 606 -2.83 33.28 -8.13
C ILE A 606 -3.51 32.04 -8.72
N GLN A 607 -3.72 32.03 -10.04
CA GLN A 607 -4.32 30.89 -10.71
C GLN A 607 -3.29 29.75 -10.89
N PRO A 608 -3.70 28.47 -10.86
CA PRO A 608 -2.79 27.34 -11.09
C PRO A 608 -2.04 27.39 -12.43
N SER A 609 -2.61 28.06 -13.44
CA SER A 609 -1.98 28.28 -14.75
C SER A 609 -0.80 29.25 -14.72
N GLU A 610 -0.68 30.06 -13.66
CA GLU A 610 0.40 31.04 -13.48
C GLU A 610 1.61 30.45 -12.76
N LEU A 611 1.46 29.26 -12.18
CA LEU A 611 2.57 28.56 -11.57
C LEU A 611 3.52 28.04 -12.65
N PRO A 612 4.85 28.14 -12.43
CA PRO A 612 5.82 27.61 -13.36
C PRO A 612 5.64 26.10 -13.54
N GLN A 613 5.69 25.63 -14.79
CA GLN A 613 5.58 24.20 -15.11
C GLN A 613 6.85 23.41 -14.72
N SER A 614 7.99 24.08 -14.62
CA SER A 614 9.28 23.50 -14.25
C SER A 614 10.14 24.51 -13.48
N LEU A 615 11.09 24.00 -12.71
CA LEU A 615 12.12 24.79 -12.03
C LEU A 615 13.50 24.20 -12.36
N PRO A 616 14.59 25.01 -12.42
CA PRO A 616 15.94 24.51 -12.63
C PRO A 616 16.41 23.66 -11.43
N GLY A 617 16.24 22.34 -11.53
CA GLY A 617 16.50 21.42 -10.40
C GLY A 617 17.95 21.41 -9.90
N TYR A 618 18.92 21.83 -10.71
CA TYR A 618 20.33 21.93 -10.31
C TYR A 618 20.63 23.14 -9.40
N LEU A 619 19.75 24.14 -9.35
CA LEU A 619 19.92 25.32 -8.50
C LEU A 619 19.43 25.09 -7.08
N ILE A 620 18.39 24.26 -6.93
CA ILE A 620 17.60 24.14 -5.70
C ILE A 620 17.93 22.83 -5.01
N ARG A 621 18.42 22.91 -3.77
CA ARG A 621 18.57 21.75 -2.90
C ARG A 621 17.35 21.62 -1.99
N LEU A 622 16.84 20.40 -1.89
CA LEU A 622 15.69 20.06 -1.06
C LEU A 622 16.07 19.00 -0.04
N VAL A 623 15.51 19.11 1.16
CA VAL A 623 15.59 18.11 2.22
C VAL A 623 14.25 17.41 2.30
N PRO A 624 14.20 16.08 2.14
CA PRO A 624 12.97 15.34 2.37
C PRO A 624 12.59 15.36 3.85
N GLU A 625 11.31 15.48 4.12
CA GLU A 625 10.73 15.48 5.46
C GLU A 625 9.43 14.68 5.45
N LEU A 626 9.10 14.08 6.59
CA LEU A 626 7.85 13.36 6.78
C LEU A 626 7.03 14.09 7.84
N ARG A 627 5.81 14.51 7.48
CA ARG A 627 4.89 15.26 8.33
C ARG A 627 3.56 14.54 8.55
#